data_AF-A0A7R9R4N0-F1
#
_entry.id   AF-A0A7R9R4N0-F1
#
_cell.length_a   1.000
_cell.length_b   1.000
_cell.length_c   1.000
_cell.angle_alpha   90.00
_cell.angle_beta   90.00
_cell.angle_gamma   90.00
#
_symmetry.space_group_name_H-M   'P 1'
#
loop_
_entity.id
_entity.type
_entity.pdbx_description
1 polymer ?
#
loop_
_entity_poly.entity_id
_entity_poly.type
_entity_poly.pdbx_seq_one_letter_code
_entity_poly.pdbx_strand_id
1 'polypeptide(L)'
;MTETKPMIDGHLLEMAIEFHGHKCPAMPLGIRVGLAAMNALGVERAKNKELYCLCETGPTHAGMCFGDGVQVATGCTFGKANIKGLGYGKLAITLIDVRSKKAVRVTLNPEFQKVA
;
A
#
# COMPACT_ATOMS: atom_id res chain seq x y z
N MET A 1 15.56 21.11 -7.38
CA MET A 1 15.59 19.63 -7.29
C MET A 1 14.13 19.18 -7.34
N THR A 2 13.65 18.71 -8.49
CA THR A 2 12.29 18.20 -8.62
C THR A 2 12.26 16.79 -8.03
N GLU A 3 11.85 16.65 -6.78
CA GLU A 3 11.66 15.32 -6.16
C GLU A 3 10.66 14.54 -7.02
N THR A 4 11.12 13.47 -7.66
CA THR A 4 10.30 12.59 -8.47
C THR A 4 9.36 11.84 -7.56
N LYS A 5 8.09 12.24 -7.59
CA LYS A 5 7.01 11.65 -6.82
C LYS A 5 6.90 10.14 -7.13
N PRO A 6 7.03 9.23 -6.14
CA PRO A 6 6.83 7.80 -6.36
C PRO A 6 5.56 7.50 -7.17
N MET A 7 5.74 6.83 -8.30
CA MET A 7 4.67 6.43 -9.22
C MET A 7 4.83 4.96 -9.62
N ILE A 8 3.77 4.37 -10.16
CA ILE A 8 3.86 3.02 -10.71
C ILE A 8 4.66 3.11 -12.00
N ASP A 9 5.80 2.44 -12.03
CA ASP A 9 6.54 2.13 -13.24
C ASP A 9 6.39 0.64 -13.61
N GLY A 10 6.81 0.28 -14.82
CA GLY A 10 6.67 -1.09 -15.35
C GLY A 10 7.44 -2.12 -14.53
N HIS A 11 8.62 -1.76 -14.01
CA HIS A 11 9.44 -2.66 -13.21
C HIS A 11 8.79 -2.95 -11.85
N LEU A 12 8.24 -1.93 -11.17
CA LEU A 12 7.52 -2.10 -9.92
C LEU A 12 6.29 -3.01 -10.09
N LEU A 13 5.55 -2.84 -11.19
CA LEU A 13 4.38 -3.65 -11.50
C LEU A 13 4.75 -5.11 -11.78
N GLU A 14 5.78 -5.36 -12.60
CA GLU A 14 6.25 -6.71 -12.89
C GLU A 14 6.73 -7.44 -11.64
N MET A 15 7.53 -6.78 -10.80
CA MET A 15 7.96 -7.34 -9.52
C MET A 15 6.78 -7.65 -8.62
N ALA A 16 5.78 -6.77 -8.56
CA ALA A 16 4.59 -7.01 -7.76
C ALA A 16 3.76 -8.19 -8.28
N ILE A 17 3.66 -8.38 -9.60
CA ILE A 17 2.98 -9.53 -10.21
C ILE A 17 3.74 -10.82 -9.91
N GLU A 18 5.07 -10.81 -10.01
CA GLU A 18 5.90 -11.98 -9.71
C GLU A 18 5.79 -12.38 -8.23
N PHE A 19 5.87 -11.40 -7.32
CA PHE A 19 5.66 -11.61 -5.88
C PHE A 19 4.26 -12.16 -5.57
N HIS A 20 3.23 -11.64 -6.24
CA HIS A 20 1.83 -11.99 -6.00
C HIS A 20 1.41 -13.31 -6.68
N GLY A 21 2.08 -13.70 -7.77
CA GLY A 21 1.87 -14.95 -8.48
C GLY A 21 0.76 -14.93 -9.55
N HIS A 22 -0.04 -13.86 -9.67
CA HIS A 22 -1.02 -13.72 -10.74
C HIS A 22 -1.39 -12.25 -11.02
N LYS A 23 -2.13 -12.03 -12.12
CA LYS A 23 -2.69 -10.71 -12.46
C LYS A 23 -4.10 -10.59 -11.88
N CYS A 24 -4.34 -9.56 -11.07
CA CYS A 24 -5.66 -9.25 -10.53
C CYS A 24 -5.86 -7.72 -10.43
N PRO A 25 -7.11 -7.23 -10.35
CA PRO A 25 -7.36 -5.79 -10.24
C PRO A 25 -6.99 -5.21 -8.87
N ALA A 26 -7.01 -6.02 -7.81
CA ALA A 26 -6.84 -5.54 -6.43
C ALA A 26 -5.37 -5.23 -6.06
N MET A 27 -4.41 -6.03 -6.52
CA MET A 27 -3.00 -5.84 -6.18
C MET A 27 -2.44 -4.48 -6.69
N PRO A 28 -2.65 -4.08 -7.96
CA PRO A 28 -2.21 -2.76 -8.43
C PRO A 28 -2.83 -1.59 -7.66
N LEU A 29 -4.07 -1.74 -7.17
CA LEU A 29 -4.69 -0.74 -6.31
C LEU A 29 -3.93 -0.59 -4.98
N GLY A 30 -3.43 -1.69 -4.42
CA GLY A 30 -2.55 -1.68 -3.26
C GLY A 30 -1.26 -0.88 -3.50
N ILE A 31 -0.64 -1.06 -4.66
CA ILE A 31 0.55 -0.28 -5.06
C ILE A 31 0.19 1.21 -5.09
N ARG A 32 -0.90 1.58 -5.77
CA ARG A 32 -1.33 2.98 -5.91
C ARG A 32 -1.59 3.64 -4.56
N VAL A 33 -2.28 2.96 -3.64
CA VAL A 33 -2.55 3.49 -2.30
C VAL A 33 -1.26 3.65 -1.51
N GLY A 34 -0.35 2.68 -1.56
CA GLY A 34 0.96 2.76 -0.90
C GLY A 34 1.80 3.95 -1.39
N LEU A 35 1.90 4.13 -2.70
CA LEU A 35 2.60 5.26 -3.30
C LEU A 35 1.93 6.60 -2.96
N ALA A 36 0.59 6.68 -3.03
CA ALA A 36 -0.15 7.88 -2.67
C ALA A 36 0.06 8.28 -1.20
N ALA A 37 0.13 7.30 -0.30
CA ALA A 37 0.40 7.53 1.11
C ALA A 37 1.84 8.04 1.34
N MET A 38 2.85 7.41 0.72
CA MET A 38 4.24 7.85 0.80
C MET A 38 4.41 9.28 0.25
N ASN A 39 3.78 9.56 -0.89
CA ASN A 39 3.76 10.88 -1.50
C ASN A 39 3.12 11.95 -0.62
N ALA A 40 2.04 11.62 0.09
CA ALA A 40 1.38 12.56 0.99
C ALA A 40 2.21 12.84 2.26
N LEU A 41 3.01 11.87 2.70
CA LEU A 41 3.91 12.03 3.85
C LEU A 41 5.28 12.63 3.48
N GLY A 42 5.65 12.63 2.19
CA GLY A 42 6.99 13.03 1.75
C GLY A 42 8.08 12.06 2.20
N VAL A 43 7.78 10.75 2.16
CA VAL A 43 8.70 9.69 2.63
C VAL A 43 9.05 8.73 1.50
N GLU A 44 10.19 8.07 1.64
CA GLU A 44 10.62 6.99 0.75
C GLU A 44 10.14 5.62 1.24
N ARG A 45 10.26 4.61 0.35
CA ARG A 45 9.99 3.22 0.66
C ARG A 45 10.81 2.74 1.86
N ALA A 46 10.15 2.09 2.82
CA ALA A 46 10.80 1.61 4.04
C ALA A 46 11.82 0.50 3.75
N LYS A 47 13.06 0.71 4.20
CA LYS A 47 14.11 -0.32 4.17
C LYS A 47 13.96 -1.25 5.38
N ASN A 48 13.63 -0.70 6.54
CA ASN A 48 13.39 -1.42 7.78
C ASN A 48 12.06 -0.94 8.42
N LYS A 49 12.10 -0.43 9.66
CA LYS A 49 10.94 -0.01 10.47
C LYS A 49 10.70 1.51 10.49
N GLU A 50 11.15 2.23 9.45
CA GLU A 50 10.93 3.68 9.34
C GLU A 50 9.43 4.01 9.17
N LEU A 51 8.70 3.11 8.51
CA LEU A 51 7.26 3.21 8.31
C LEU A 51 6.54 2.05 8.99
N TYR A 52 5.33 2.32 9.48
CA TYR A 52 4.39 1.32 9.96
C TYR A 52 3.06 1.44 9.20
N CYS A 53 2.50 0.32 8.76
CA CYS A 53 1.28 0.32 7.96
C CYS A 53 0.15 -0.44 8.68
N LEU A 54 -0.99 0.20 8.83
CA LEU A 54 -2.25 -0.44 9.23
C LEU A 54 -3.07 -0.73 7.99
N CYS A 55 -3.30 -1.99 7.67
CA CYS A 55 -4.08 -2.41 6.50
C CYS A 55 -5.50 -2.80 6.94
N GLU A 56 -6.52 -2.13 6.38
CA GLU A 56 -7.91 -2.29 6.80
C GLU A 56 -8.64 -3.44 6.10
N THR A 57 -7.96 -4.21 5.24
CA THR A 57 -8.54 -5.41 4.60
C THR A 57 -8.97 -6.45 5.63
N GLY A 58 -9.88 -7.35 5.24
CA GLY A 58 -10.41 -8.42 6.10
C GLY A 58 -10.17 -9.83 5.56
N PRO A 59 -10.22 -10.86 6.43
CA PRO A 59 -9.94 -12.26 6.07
C PRO A 59 -10.93 -12.89 5.09
N THR A 60 -12.12 -12.31 4.93
CA THR A 60 -13.15 -12.73 3.97
C THR A 60 -13.39 -11.71 2.87
N HIS A 61 -12.49 -10.72 2.73
CA HIS A 61 -12.65 -9.64 1.78
C HIS A 61 -12.10 -10.02 0.40
N ALA A 62 -12.91 -9.94 -0.65
CA ALA A 62 -12.52 -10.35 -2.01
C ALA A 62 -11.27 -9.63 -2.56
N GLY A 63 -10.94 -8.46 -2.02
CA GLY A 63 -9.77 -7.66 -2.41
C GLY A 63 -8.50 -7.88 -1.59
N MET A 64 -8.29 -9.03 -0.92
CA MET A 64 -7.10 -9.25 -0.07
C MET A 64 -5.75 -9.08 -0.80
N CYS A 65 -5.70 -9.34 -2.11
CA CYS A 65 -4.53 -9.11 -2.97
C CYS A 65 -4.00 -7.66 -2.90
N PHE A 66 -4.85 -6.71 -2.48
CA PHE A 66 -4.48 -5.33 -2.18
C PHE A 66 -3.33 -5.23 -1.18
N GLY A 67 -3.29 -6.10 -0.17
CA GLY A 67 -2.24 -6.11 0.84
C GLY A 67 -0.85 -6.33 0.25
N ASP A 68 -0.72 -7.20 -0.75
CA ASP A 68 0.57 -7.49 -1.40
C ASP A 68 1.10 -6.26 -2.15
N GLY A 69 0.23 -5.55 -2.87
CA GLY A 69 0.59 -4.30 -3.51
C GLY A 69 1.04 -3.22 -2.51
N VAL A 70 0.40 -3.15 -1.34
CA VAL A 70 0.81 -2.25 -0.25
C VAL A 70 2.20 -2.62 0.26
N GLN A 71 2.48 -3.91 0.48
CA GLN A 71 3.78 -4.40 0.93
C GLN A 71 4.89 -4.06 -0.08
N VAL A 72 4.63 -4.31 -1.37
CA VAL A 72 5.56 -4.01 -2.46
C VAL A 72 5.88 -2.52 -2.52
N ALA A 73 4.86 -1.66 -2.53
CA ALA A 73 5.03 -0.22 -2.67
C ALA A 73 5.71 0.42 -1.45
N THR A 74 5.20 0.15 -0.24
CA THR A 74 5.63 0.86 0.98
C THR A 74 6.88 0.27 1.61
N GLY A 75 7.18 -0.99 1.32
CA GLY A 75 8.16 -1.75 2.06
C GLY A 75 7.69 -2.10 3.48
N CYS A 76 6.45 -1.85 3.86
CA CYS A 76 5.88 -2.39 5.10
C CYS A 76 5.46 -3.83 4.87
N THR A 77 6.23 -4.79 5.38
CA THR A 77 6.02 -6.22 5.08
C THR A 77 5.73 -7.02 6.35
N PHE A 78 5.04 -8.15 6.19
CA PHE A 78 4.75 -9.05 7.30
C PHE A 78 6.03 -9.53 8.00
N GLY A 79 7.05 -9.93 7.21
CA GLY A 79 8.33 -10.41 7.76
C GLY A 79 9.11 -9.34 8.54
N LYS A 80 9.00 -8.07 8.17
CA LYS A 80 9.59 -6.95 8.95
C LYS A 80 8.77 -6.54 10.16
N ALA A 81 7.58 -7.14 10.33
CA ALA A 81 6.64 -6.83 11.41
C ALA A 81 6.25 -5.35 11.47
N ASN A 82 6.23 -4.67 10.31
CA ASN A 82 5.86 -3.25 10.19
C ASN A 82 4.61 -3.04 9.32
N ILE A 83 3.81 -4.08 9.14
CA ILE A 83 2.43 -4.02 8.66
C ILE A 83 1.53 -4.82 9.61
N LYS A 84 0.31 -4.33 9.84
CA LYS A 84 -0.71 -5.01 10.64
C LYS A 84 -2.05 -4.99 9.92
N GLY A 85 -2.64 -6.16 9.73
CA GLY A 85 -4.03 -6.29 9.28
C GLY A 85 -5.01 -5.96 10.41
N LEU A 86 -6.04 -5.17 10.11
CA LEU A 86 -7.05 -4.73 11.08
C LEU A 86 -8.39 -5.45 10.95
N GLY A 87 -8.68 -6.07 9.81
CA GLY A 87 -9.90 -6.88 9.66
C GLY A 87 -11.18 -6.08 9.34
N TYR A 88 -11.08 -4.80 8.96
CA TYR A 88 -12.25 -3.94 8.76
C TYR A 88 -12.97 -4.15 7.43
N GLY A 89 -12.41 -4.95 6.52
CA GLY A 89 -12.99 -5.20 5.21
C GLY A 89 -12.99 -3.97 4.29
N LYS A 90 -12.03 -3.04 4.47
CA LYS A 90 -11.90 -1.84 3.63
C LYS A 90 -10.63 -1.90 2.80
N LEU A 91 -10.71 -1.45 1.54
CA LEU A 91 -9.54 -1.17 0.71
C LEU A 91 -8.95 0.19 1.11
N ALA A 92 -8.31 0.20 2.27
CA ALA A 92 -7.71 1.38 2.86
C ALA A 92 -6.48 1.00 3.69
N ILE A 93 -5.55 1.94 3.81
CA ILE A 93 -4.42 1.84 4.73
C ILE A 93 -4.28 3.12 5.53
N THR A 94 -3.67 3.01 6.70
CA THR A 94 -3.03 4.13 7.39
C THR A 94 -1.53 3.90 7.40
N LEU A 95 -0.78 4.76 6.70
CA LEU A 95 0.68 4.75 6.70
C LEU A 95 1.18 5.75 7.75
N ILE A 96 2.14 5.32 8.56
CA ILE A 96 2.68 6.09 9.68
C ILE A 96 4.18 6.21 9.46
N ASP A 97 4.68 7.45 9.43
CA ASP A 97 6.11 7.73 9.57
C ASP A 97 6.46 7.74 11.05
N VAL A 98 7.23 6.74 11.48
CA VAL A 98 7.59 6.53 12.89
C VAL A 98 8.46 7.67 13.41
N ARG A 99 9.31 8.25 12.55
CA ARG A 99 10.25 9.31 12.95
C ARG A 99 9.52 10.63 13.15
N SER A 100 8.71 11.06 12.17
CA SER A 100 7.99 12.34 12.25
C SER A 100 6.69 12.27 13.05
N LYS A 101 6.24 11.06 13.41
CA LYS A 101 4.95 10.81 14.09
C LYS A 101 3.75 11.31 13.30
N LYS A 102 3.88 11.42 11.98
CA LYS A 102 2.78 11.78 11.07
C LYS A 102 2.16 10.52 10.50
N ALA A 103 0.87 10.60 10.21
CA ALA A 103 0.13 9.51 9.59
C ALA A 103 -0.79 10.06 8.50
N VAL A 104 -0.99 9.26 7.46
CA VAL A 104 -1.99 9.52 6.43
C VAL A 104 -2.83 8.27 6.23
N ARG A 105 -4.15 8.44 6.19
CA ARG A 105 -5.09 7.40 5.80
C ARG A 105 -5.47 7.59 4.35
N VAL A 106 -5.29 6.55 3.53
CA VAL A 106 -5.64 6.55 2.12
C VAL A 106 -6.64 5.44 1.86
N THR A 107 -7.70 5.76 1.12
CA THR A 107 -8.77 4.82 0.76
C THR A 107 -9.08 4.96 -0.72
N LEU A 108 -9.63 3.90 -1.33
CA LEU A 108 -10.18 4.02 -2.66
C LEU A 108 -11.33 5.03 -2.71
N ASN A 109 -11.41 5.77 -3.81
CA ASN A 109 -12.55 6.62 -4.10
C ASN A 109 -13.82 5.75 -4.21
N PRO A 110 -14.84 5.94 -3.35
CA PRO A 110 -16.07 5.16 -3.42
C PRO A 110 -16.77 5.25 -4.78
N GLU A 111 -16.67 6.39 -5.48
CA GLU A 111 -17.27 6.55 -6.80
C GLU A 111 -16.58 5.68 -7.86
N PHE A 112 -15.28 5.43 -7.73
CA PHE A 112 -14.58 4.48 -8.61
C PHE A 112 -15.04 3.04 -8.35
N GLN A 113 -15.30 2.67 -7.08
CA GLN A 113 -15.70 1.31 -6.73
C GLN A 113 -17.10 0.93 -7.22
N LYS A 114 -17.98 1.91 -7.44
CA LYS A 114 -19.34 1.66 -7.96
C LYS A 114 -19.34 1.24 -9.43
N VAL A 115 -18.29 1.58 -10.17
CA VAL A 115 -18.21 1.42 -11.64
C VAL A 115 -17.10 0.46 -12.08
N ALA A 116 -16.36 -0.10 -11.12
CA ALA A 116 -15.20 -0.97 -11.34
C ALA A 116 -15.58 -2.46 -11.37
#